data_AF-A0A939FUT1-F1
#
_entry.id   AF-A0A939FUT1-F1
#
_cell.length_a   1.000
_cell.length_b   1.000
_cell.length_c   1.000
_cell.angle_alpha   90.00
_cell.angle_beta   90.00
_cell.angle_gamma   90.00
#
_symmetry.space_group_name_H-M   'P 1'
#
loop_
_entity.id
_entity.type
_entity.pdbx_description
1 polymer ?
#
loop_
_entity_poly.entity_id
_entity_poly.type
_entity_poly.pdbx_seq_one_letter_code
_entity_poly.pdbx_strand_id
1 'polypeptide(L)'
;MADEGQVLTAGALAGDDAVVPFAVEVLDARGRSVQLGPMLDQILDRHAYPEPVSRLLAEMIVLTVLLGTSLKFEGKFIVQTQTDGPVDLLVVDFSTPSSVRAYARYDEAALDEAVAAGQTSPEQLLGNGTLALTVDQGAYTQRYQGIVELNGADIEAVAESYFRQSEQIPTTVKLAVAKIARRGEAGFVEGWRAGGLIAQFLPESPERMRLPDLPGGDVPEGAEDYEAGDEFDDAWLEVRALVDTIEASELIDPEVGVERLLYRLFHERGVRVFPSDRVIDDCSCSRERIGNVLSGFSAEEIEESIEDGAIKVTCEFCGTLYEFDPAGFREG
;
A
#
# COMPACT_ATOMS: atom_id res chain seq x y z
N MET A 1 16.54 26.37 7.14
CA MET A 1 16.91 26.77 5.77
C MET A 1 15.68 26.53 4.93
N ALA A 2 15.15 27.59 4.31
CA ALA A 2 13.86 27.58 3.65
C ALA A 2 13.85 26.58 2.49
N ASP A 3 12.87 25.67 2.53
CA ASP A 3 12.56 24.70 1.48
C ASP A 3 11.81 25.48 0.38
N GLU A 4 12.54 25.90 -0.66
CA GLU A 4 11.95 26.55 -1.83
C GLU A 4 11.11 25.52 -2.58
N GLY A 5 9.80 25.53 -2.29
CA GLY A 5 8.81 24.81 -3.05
C GLY A 5 8.93 25.13 -4.53
N GLN A 6 9.30 24.11 -5.31
CA GLN A 6 9.36 24.22 -6.76
C GLN A 6 7.92 24.36 -7.27
N VAL A 7 7.55 25.59 -7.63
CA VAL A 7 6.39 25.84 -8.50
C VAL A 7 6.62 25.04 -9.76
N LEU A 8 5.61 24.25 -10.19
CA LEU A 8 5.63 23.32 -11.33
C LEU A 8 6.32 23.95 -12.56
N THR A 9 7.63 23.80 -12.63
CA THR A 9 8.40 23.97 -13.86
C THR A 9 8.35 22.62 -14.54
N ALA A 10 8.22 22.61 -15.87
CA ALA A 10 8.03 21.42 -16.71
C ALA A 10 9.26 20.46 -16.68
N GLY A 11 9.57 19.93 -15.51
CA GLY A 11 10.45 18.80 -15.25
C GLY A 11 9.62 17.53 -15.29
N ALA A 12 10.23 16.44 -15.79
CA ALA A 12 9.58 15.18 -16.10
C ALA A 12 8.58 14.75 -15.01
N LEU A 13 7.34 14.46 -15.44
CA LEU A 13 6.35 13.76 -14.63
C LEU A 13 6.98 12.48 -14.06
N ALA A 14 6.63 12.11 -12.83
CA ALA A 14 7.16 10.97 -12.12
C ALA A 14 7.05 9.66 -12.93
N GLY A 15 5.96 9.54 -13.71
CA GLY A 15 5.66 8.37 -14.51
C GLY A 15 5.18 7.21 -13.63
N ASP A 16 5.29 6.00 -14.16
CA ASP A 16 4.91 4.78 -13.45
C ASP A 16 5.94 4.37 -12.41
N ASP A 17 5.48 3.63 -11.40
CA ASP A 17 6.27 3.03 -10.33
C ASP A 17 7.07 4.10 -9.54
N ALA A 18 6.44 5.26 -9.35
CA ALA A 18 6.99 6.38 -8.61
C ALA A 18 5.91 7.01 -7.71
N VAL A 19 6.18 7.05 -6.42
CA VAL A 19 5.31 7.69 -5.44
C VAL A 19 5.58 9.18 -5.43
N VAL A 20 4.53 9.98 -5.55
CA VAL A 20 4.59 11.43 -5.57
C VAL A 20 4.00 11.97 -4.26
N PRO A 21 4.84 12.50 -3.35
CA PRO A 21 4.34 13.22 -2.19
C PRO A 21 3.78 14.58 -2.60
N PHE A 22 2.75 15.02 -1.89
CA PHE A 22 2.15 16.34 -2.09
C PHE A 22 1.68 16.97 -0.78
N ALA A 23 1.46 18.28 -0.80
CA ALA A 23 0.83 19.04 0.26
C ALA A 23 -0.12 20.09 -0.31
N VAL A 24 -1.21 20.35 0.40
CA VAL A 24 -2.15 21.43 0.16
C VAL A 24 -2.18 22.26 1.44
N GLU A 25 -1.24 23.20 1.54
CA GLU A 25 -0.94 23.93 2.78
C GLU A 25 -2.16 24.67 3.32
N VAL A 26 -2.96 25.27 2.43
CA VAL A 26 -4.20 25.99 2.78
C VAL A 26 -5.27 25.09 3.42
N LEU A 27 -5.22 23.78 3.15
CA LEU A 27 -6.17 22.80 3.71
C LEU A 27 -5.56 21.95 4.83
N ASP A 28 -4.34 22.28 5.29
CA ASP A 28 -3.58 21.49 6.25
C ASP A 28 -3.49 20.00 5.87
N ALA A 29 -3.43 19.72 4.57
CA ALA A 29 -3.44 18.37 4.04
C ALA A 29 -2.08 18.01 3.46
N ARG A 30 -1.64 16.79 3.72
CA ARG A 30 -0.53 16.16 3.00
C ARG A 30 -0.96 14.81 2.47
N GLY A 31 -0.26 14.32 1.47
CA GLY A 31 -0.56 13.02 0.94
C GLY A 31 0.51 12.46 0.05
N ARG A 32 0.20 11.29 -0.48
CA ARG A 32 1.00 10.60 -1.50
C ARG A 32 0.05 10.03 -2.53
N SER A 33 0.49 10.01 -3.77
CA SER A 33 -0.21 9.31 -4.84
C SER A 33 0.77 8.56 -5.72
N VAL A 34 0.32 7.45 -6.30
CA VAL A 34 1.15 6.56 -7.10
C VAL A 34 0.33 5.96 -8.23
N GLN A 35 0.99 5.71 -9.36
CA GLN A 35 0.52 4.81 -10.40
C GLN A 35 1.57 3.70 -10.58
N LEU A 36 1.16 2.45 -10.38
CA LEU A 36 1.96 1.25 -10.59
C LEU A 36 1.58 0.58 -11.91
N GLY A 37 2.58 0.09 -12.63
CA GLY A 37 2.40 -0.63 -13.89
C GLY A 37 3.47 -1.69 -14.08
N PRO A 38 4.62 -1.38 -14.71
CA PRO A 38 5.67 -2.37 -14.99
C PRO A 38 6.14 -3.17 -13.78
N MET A 39 6.29 -2.55 -12.60
CA MET A 39 6.64 -3.25 -11.36
C MET A 39 5.53 -4.24 -10.94
N LEU A 40 4.27 -3.82 -11.10
CA LEU A 40 3.12 -4.63 -10.73
C LEU A 40 3.00 -5.88 -11.61
N ASP A 41 3.18 -5.72 -12.92
CA ASP A 41 3.22 -6.84 -13.87
C ASP A 41 4.30 -7.86 -13.48
N GLN A 42 5.52 -7.40 -13.14
CA GLN A 42 6.60 -8.28 -12.68
C GLN A 42 6.25 -9.10 -11.44
N ILE A 43 5.51 -8.50 -10.50
CA ILE A 43 5.09 -9.18 -9.26
C ILE A 43 4.00 -10.22 -9.53
N LEU A 44 3.03 -9.89 -10.39
CA LEU A 44 1.85 -10.73 -10.64
C LEU A 44 2.15 -11.88 -11.63
N ASP A 45 2.93 -11.62 -12.67
CA ASP A 45 3.16 -12.57 -13.77
C ASP A 45 3.93 -13.82 -13.34
N ARG A 46 4.75 -13.74 -12.28
CA ARG A 46 5.53 -14.88 -11.78
C ARG A 46 4.70 -15.96 -11.08
N HIS A 47 3.48 -15.66 -10.65
CA HIS A 47 2.63 -16.57 -9.86
C HIS A 47 1.38 -17.05 -10.61
N ALA A 48 1.09 -16.48 -11.79
CA ALA A 48 -0.05 -16.85 -12.62
C ALA A 48 -1.41 -16.89 -11.87
N TYR A 49 -1.62 -15.94 -10.96
CA TYR A 49 -2.85 -15.83 -10.19
C TYR A 49 -4.09 -15.66 -11.08
N PRO A 50 -5.26 -16.18 -10.67
CA PRO A 50 -6.54 -15.81 -11.25
C PRO A 50 -6.80 -14.30 -11.11
N GLU A 51 -7.49 -13.71 -12.09
CA GLU A 51 -7.71 -12.25 -12.17
C GLU A 51 -8.23 -11.61 -10.86
N PRO A 52 -9.20 -12.20 -10.13
CA PRO A 52 -9.67 -11.64 -8.86
C PRO A 52 -8.58 -11.56 -7.78
N VAL A 53 -7.70 -12.58 -7.71
CA VAL A 53 -6.58 -12.62 -6.76
C VAL A 53 -5.51 -11.62 -7.15
N SER A 54 -5.19 -11.51 -8.45
CA SER A 54 -4.26 -10.48 -8.96
C SER A 54 -4.73 -9.07 -8.62
N ARG A 55 -6.04 -8.79 -8.80
CA ARG A 55 -6.63 -7.49 -8.49
C ARG A 55 -6.52 -7.16 -7.00
N LEU A 56 -6.90 -8.10 -6.15
CA LEU A 56 -6.84 -7.94 -4.70
C LEU A 56 -5.40 -7.72 -4.19
N LEU A 57 -4.44 -8.52 -4.69
CA LEU A 57 -3.02 -8.36 -4.35
C LEU A 57 -2.48 -7.00 -4.83
N ALA A 58 -2.89 -6.53 -6.00
CA ALA A 58 -2.50 -5.23 -6.52
C ALA A 58 -3.03 -4.06 -5.66
N GLU A 59 -4.27 -4.12 -5.16
CA GLU A 59 -4.82 -3.13 -4.23
C GLU A 59 -3.99 -3.06 -2.95
N MET A 60 -3.64 -4.23 -2.39
CA MET A 60 -2.76 -4.32 -1.23
C MET A 60 -1.35 -3.79 -1.49
N ILE A 61 -0.79 -4.02 -2.69
CA ILE A 61 0.52 -3.46 -3.07
C ILE A 61 0.48 -1.94 -3.09
N VAL A 62 -0.54 -1.33 -3.71
CA VAL A 62 -0.68 0.13 -3.75
C VAL A 62 -0.81 0.70 -2.35
N LEU A 63 -1.67 0.11 -1.50
CA LEU A 63 -1.83 0.56 -0.11
C LEU A 63 -0.48 0.51 0.62
N THR A 64 0.20 -0.63 0.59
CA THR A 64 1.49 -0.80 1.28
C THR A 64 2.57 0.16 0.76
N VAL A 65 2.60 0.46 -0.54
CA VAL A 65 3.53 1.43 -1.12
C VAL A 65 3.22 2.85 -0.61
N LEU A 66 1.95 3.26 -0.60
CA LEU A 66 1.53 4.57 -0.09
C LEU A 66 1.87 4.73 1.39
N LEU A 67 1.62 3.70 2.20
CA LEU A 67 1.90 3.71 3.64
C LEU A 67 3.40 3.60 3.94
N GLY A 68 4.10 2.67 3.29
CA GLY A 68 5.53 2.42 3.50
C GLY A 68 6.40 3.61 3.13
N THR A 69 6.03 4.36 2.09
CA THR A 69 6.71 5.63 1.76
C THR A 69 6.28 6.80 2.64
N SER A 70 5.17 6.67 3.40
CA SER A 70 4.67 7.70 4.31
C SER A 70 5.35 7.75 5.67
N LEU A 71 5.79 6.59 6.15
CA LEU A 71 6.39 6.44 7.46
C LEU A 71 7.88 6.79 7.39
N LYS A 72 8.36 7.54 8.38
CA LYS A 72 9.79 7.85 8.52
C LYS A 72 10.47 6.75 9.33
N PHE A 73 10.92 5.69 8.67
CA PHE A 73 11.65 4.58 9.28
C PHE A 73 12.79 4.09 8.37
N GLU A 74 13.71 3.30 8.92
CA GLU A 74 14.67 2.51 8.16
C GLU A 74 14.46 1.04 8.49
N GLY A 75 14.10 0.21 7.51
CA GLY A 75 13.82 -1.20 7.72
C GLY A 75 12.73 -1.73 6.81
N LYS A 76 11.82 -2.53 7.39
CA LYS A 76 10.72 -3.19 6.68
C LYS A 76 9.37 -2.75 7.24
N PHE A 77 8.46 -2.44 6.34
CA PHE A 77 7.05 -2.30 6.61
C PHE A 77 6.32 -3.45 5.93
N ILE A 78 5.54 -4.20 6.70
CA ILE A 78 4.85 -5.41 6.24
C ILE A 78 3.37 -5.20 6.48
N VAL A 79 2.57 -5.34 5.43
CA VAL A 79 1.12 -5.44 5.55
C VAL A 79 0.74 -6.86 5.18
N GLN A 80 0.02 -7.52 6.09
CA GLN A 80 -0.45 -8.88 5.87
C GLN A 80 -1.91 -9.03 6.28
N THR A 81 -2.66 -9.83 5.53
CA THR A 81 -3.99 -10.28 5.92
C THR A 81 -3.94 -11.73 6.37
N GLN A 82 -4.77 -12.08 7.35
CA GLN A 82 -5.06 -13.48 7.67
C GLN A 82 -6.56 -13.63 7.84
N THR A 83 -7.18 -14.43 6.98
CA THR A 83 -8.64 -14.46 6.84
C THR A 83 -9.19 -15.87 6.60
N ASP A 84 -10.52 -15.97 6.65
CA ASP A 84 -11.28 -17.20 6.41
C ASP A 84 -11.94 -17.27 5.02
N GLY A 85 -11.72 -16.27 4.16
CA GLY A 85 -12.22 -16.24 2.78
C GLY A 85 -11.39 -17.07 1.80
N PRO A 86 -11.81 -17.13 0.51
CA PRO A 86 -11.07 -17.82 -0.55
C PRO A 86 -9.59 -17.43 -0.67
N VAL A 87 -9.24 -16.19 -0.33
CA VAL A 87 -7.86 -15.70 -0.24
C VAL A 87 -7.49 -15.56 1.23
N ASP A 88 -6.83 -16.57 1.77
CA ASP A 88 -6.57 -16.69 3.21
C ASP A 88 -5.39 -15.85 3.72
N LEU A 89 -4.47 -15.47 2.83
CA LEU A 89 -3.24 -14.75 3.17
C LEU A 89 -2.79 -13.86 2.02
N LEU A 90 -2.61 -12.58 2.31
CA LEU A 90 -1.87 -11.64 1.48
C LEU A 90 -0.68 -11.15 2.30
N VAL A 91 0.49 -11.05 1.68
CA VAL A 91 1.66 -10.43 2.32
C VAL A 91 2.31 -9.49 1.33
N VAL A 92 2.49 -8.24 1.75
CA VAL A 92 3.24 -7.22 1.03
C VAL A 92 4.31 -6.66 1.95
N ASP A 93 5.56 -6.77 1.52
CA ASP A 93 6.70 -6.14 2.19
C ASP A 93 7.14 -4.93 1.38
N PHE A 94 7.29 -3.80 2.06
CA PHE A 94 8.03 -2.64 1.63
C PHE A 94 9.30 -2.52 2.46
N SER A 95 10.47 -2.59 1.82
CA SER A 95 11.77 -2.37 2.45
C SER A 95 12.34 -1.05 1.96
N THR A 96 12.69 -0.18 2.91
CA THR A 96 13.27 1.13 2.59
C THR A 96 14.59 0.94 1.82
N PRO A 97 14.86 1.74 0.77
CA PRO A 97 14.09 2.93 0.37
C PRO A 97 12.95 2.67 -0.62
N SER A 98 12.93 1.56 -1.34
CA SER A 98 12.07 1.41 -2.53
C SER A 98 11.64 -0.02 -2.86
N SER A 99 12.14 -1.02 -2.15
CA SER A 99 12.01 -2.43 -2.54
C SER A 99 10.66 -2.97 -2.10
N VAL A 100 9.89 -3.50 -3.04
CA VAL A 100 8.58 -4.10 -2.80
C VAL A 100 8.62 -5.57 -3.20
N ARG A 101 7.94 -6.41 -2.43
CA ARG A 101 7.64 -7.78 -2.82
C ARG A 101 6.30 -8.18 -2.24
N ALA A 102 5.58 -9.04 -2.94
CA ALA A 102 4.26 -9.48 -2.50
C ALA A 102 3.95 -10.89 -2.99
N TYR A 103 3.07 -11.57 -2.27
CA TYR A 103 2.46 -12.81 -2.72
C TYR A 103 1.09 -13.01 -2.05
N ALA A 104 0.30 -13.93 -2.60
CA ALA A 104 -1.00 -14.31 -2.11
C ALA A 104 -1.08 -15.84 -1.98
N ARG A 105 -1.82 -16.31 -0.98
CA ARG A 105 -2.25 -17.70 -0.86
C ARG A 105 -3.78 -17.74 -0.89
N TYR A 106 -4.31 -18.72 -1.61
CA TYR A 106 -5.75 -18.88 -1.83
C TYR A 106 -6.11 -20.35 -1.98
N ASP A 107 -7.36 -20.68 -1.69
CA ASP A 107 -7.95 -21.99 -1.96
C ASP A 107 -8.61 -21.98 -3.35
N GLU A 108 -8.10 -22.80 -4.27
CA GLU A 108 -8.58 -22.86 -5.65
C GLU A 108 -10.07 -23.25 -5.74
N ALA A 109 -10.53 -24.20 -4.93
CA ALA A 109 -11.90 -24.68 -4.98
C ALA A 109 -12.88 -23.64 -4.44
N ALA A 110 -12.53 -22.98 -3.32
CA ALA A 110 -13.33 -21.92 -2.75
C ALA A 110 -13.38 -20.69 -3.68
N LEU A 111 -12.26 -20.38 -4.34
CA LEU A 111 -12.19 -19.29 -5.32
C LEU A 111 -13.07 -19.58 -6.54
N ASP A 112 -13.01 -20.80 -7.09
CA ASP A 112 -13.83 -21.20 -8.24
C ASP A 112 -15.33 -21.10 -7.92
N GLU A 113 -15.75 -21.49 -6.71
CA GLU A 113 -17.12 -21.34 -6.25
C GLU A 113 -17.51 -19.85 -6.14
N ALA A 114 -16.65 -19.02 -5.55
CA ALA A 114 -16.87 -17.59 -5.44
C ALA A 114 -16.99 -16.92 -6.83
N VAL A 115 -16.12 -17.28 -7.77
CA VAL A 115 -16.17 -16.79 -9.16
C VAL A 115 -17.46 -17.23 -9.85
N ALA A 116 -17.87 -18.48 -9.70
CA ALA A 116 -19.13 -18.99 -10.26
C ALA A 116 -20.36 -18.29 -9.67
N ALA A 117 -20.29 -17.87 -8.41
CA ALA A 117 -21.33 -17.10 -7.73
C ALA A 117 -21.28 -15.58 -8.02
N GLY A 118 -20.27 -15.10 -8.75
CA GLY A 118 -20.04 -13.68 -9.00
C GLY A 118 -19.59 -12.90 -7.75
N GLN A 119 -19.02 -13.60 -6.76
CA GLN A 119 -18.58 -13.07 -5.48
C GLN A 119 -17.08 -12.78 -5.49
N THR A 120 -16.64 -11.89 -6.38
CA THR A 120 -15.22 -11.63 -6.64
C THR A 120 -14.75 -10.26 -6.14
N SER A 121 -15.54 -9.56 -5.31
CA SER A 121 -15.07 -8.31 -4.73
C SER A 121 -13.99 -8.56 -3.66
N PRO A 122 -13.06 -7.61 -3.43
CA PRO A 122 -11.99 -7.75 -2.44
C PRO A 122 -12.47 -8.25 -1.06
N GLU A 123 -13.54 -7.65 -0.55
CA GLU A 123 -14.12 -7.97 0.75
C GLU A 123 -14.76 -9.36 0.81
N GLN A 124 -15.28 -9.87 -0.32
CA GLN A 124 -15.82 -11.24 -0.40
C GLN A 124 -14.71 -12.29 -0.47
N LEU A 125 -13.63 -11.98 -1.19
CA LEU A 125 -12.47 -12.86 -1.31
C LEU A 125 -11.69 -12.96 0.00
N LEU A 126 -11.61 -11.85 0.75
CA LEU A 126 -10.99 -11.83 2.07
C LEU A 126 -11.91 -12.45 3.13
N GLY A 127 -13.22 -12.17 3.11
CA GLY A 127 -14.13 -12.63 4.16
C GLY A 127 -13.88 -11.93 5.49
N ASN A 128 -13.78 -12.70 6.57
CA ASN A 128 -13.48 -12.19 7.90
C ASN A 128 -12.03 -12.48 8.30
N GLY A 129 -11.45 -11.60 9.10
CA GLY A 129 -10.13 -11.85 9.66
C GLY A 129 -9.46 -10.59 10.16
N THR A 130 -8.16 -10.49 9.93
CA THR A 130 -7.38 -9.34 10.41
C THR A 130 -6.41 -8.85 9.34
N LEU A 131 -6.18 -7.54 9.35
CA LEU A 131 -5.09 -6.86 8.65
C LEU A 131 -4.07 -6.40 9.69
N ALA A 132 -2.84 -6.89 9.58
CA ALA A 132 -1.73 -6.52 10.45
C ALA A 132 -0.73 -5.65 9.69
N LEU A 133 -0.43 -4.47 10.23
CA LEU A 133 0.61 -3.57 9.76
C LEU A 133 1.79 -3.63 10.72
N THR A 134 2.94 -4.01 10.22
CA THR A 134 4.13 -4.27 11.04
C THR A 134 5.29 -3.41 10.58
N VAL A 135 5.90 -2.67 11.51
CA VAL A 135 7.13 -1.91 11.28
C VAL A 135 8.28 -2.61 12.01
N ASP A 136 9.29 -3.00 11.26
CA ASP A 136 10.50 -3.66 11.75
C ASP A 136 11.74 -2.87 11.33
N GLN A 137 12.41 -2.23 12.29
CA GLN A 137 13.61 -1.41 12.07
C GLN A 137 14.91 -2.16 12.42
N GLY A 138 14.84 -3.50 12.50
CA GLY A 138 16.00 -4.37 12.72
C GLY A 138 16.23 -4.76 14.19
N ALA A 139 17.29 -5.53 14.40
CA ALA A 139 17.53 -6.33 15.62
C ALA A 139 17.62 -5.54 16.94
N TYR A 140 17.90 -4.24 16.88
CA TYR A 140 18.02 -3.38 18.06
C TYR A 140 16.78 -2.54 18.33
N THR A 141 15.71 -2.76 17.57
CA THR A 141 14.46 -2.02 17.68
C THR A 141 13.31 -2.97 18.03
N GLN A 142 12.34 -2.48 18.78
CA GLN A 142 11.12 -3.25 19.00
C GLN A 142 10.26 -3.18 17.75
N ARG A 143 9.82 -4.34 17.28
CA ARG A 143 8.84 -4.45 16.22
C ARG A 143 7.52 -3.87 16.71
N TYR A 144 6.99 -2.91 15.97
CA TYR A 144 5.66 -2.34 16.20
C TYR A 144 4.67 -3.04 15.27
N GLN A 145 3.51 -3.44 15.81
CA GLN A 145 2.46 -4.10 15.03
C GLN A 145 1.10 -3.55 15.43
N GLY A 146 0.39 -2.98 14.45
CA GLY A 146 -1.02 -2.61 14.54
C GLY A 146 -1.88 -3.68 13.87
N ILE A 147 -3.01 -4.04 14.48
CA ILE A 147 -3.93 -5.05 13.96
C ILE A 147 -5.33 -4.44 13.88
N VAL A 148 -6.00 -4.62 12.75
CA VAL A 148 -7.38 -4.17 12.52
C VAL A 148 -8.21 -5.33 12.01
N GLU A 149 -9.47 -5.39 12.44
CA GLU A 149 -10.41 -6.41 11.97
C GLU A 149 -10.87 -6.14 10.53
N LEU A 150 -10.90 -7.21 9.73
CA LEU A 150 -11.52 -7.27 8.42
C LEU A 150 -12.91 -7.87 8.63
N ASN A 151 -13.96 -7.04 8.63
CA ASN A 151 -15.35 -7.48 8.83
C ASN A 151 -16.16 -7.31 7.53
N GLY A 152 -15.66 -7.87 6.42
CA GLY A 152 -16.25 -7.66 5.08
C GLY A 152 -16.22 -6.20 4.61
N ALA A 153 -15.33 -5.40 5.19
CA ALA A 153 -15.07 -4.03 4.74
C ALA A 153 -14.03 -4.04 3.61
N ASP A 154 -14.10 -3.05 2.72
CA ASP A 154 -13.07 -2.84 1.72
C ASP A 154 -11.73 -2.40 2.36
N ILE A 155 -10.65 -2.55 1.59
CA ILE A 155 -9.28 -2.26 2.05
C ILE A 155 -9.11 -0.78 2.41
N GLU A 156 -9.80 0.13 1.69
CA GLU A 156 -9.78 1.57 1.94
C GLU A 156 -10.31 1.88 3.34
N ALA A 157 -11.52 1.43 3.67
CA ALA A 157 -12.18 1.65 4.94
C ALA A 157 -11.39 1.04 6.11
N VAL A 158 -10.77 -0.11 5.90
CA VAL A 158 -9.91 -0.76 6.92
C VAL A 158 -8.67 0.10 7.18
N ALA A 159 -8.02 0.60 6.12
CA ALA A 159 -6.88 1.49 6.27
C ALA A 159 -7.26 2.82 6.95
N GLU A 160 -8.37 3.44 6.56
CA GLU A 160 -8.88 4.65 7.20
C GLU A 160 -9.21 4.42 8.69
N SER A 161 -9.79 3.27 9.01
CA SER A 161 -10.08 2.86 10.39
C SER A 161 -8.81 2.68 11.22
N TYR A 162 -7.77 2.09 10.65
CA TYR A 162 -6.46 1.97 11.29
C TYR A 162 -5.89 3.34 11.69
N PHE A 163 -5.80 4.28 10.74
CA PHE A 163 -5.23 5.61 11.01
C PHE A 163 -6.08 6.43 11.99
N ARG A 164 -7.41 6.34 11.89
CA ARG A 164 -8.31 7.00 12.83
C ARG A 164 -8.13 6.49 14.26
N GLN A 165 -8.03 5.18 14.45
CA GLN A 165 -7.98 4.58 15.79
C GLN A 165 -6.58 4.55 16.41
N SER A 166 -5.55 4.21 15.61
CA SER A 166 -4.20 3.96 16.12
C SER A 166 -3.32 5.20 16.06
N GLU A 167 -3.42 5.99 15.00
CA GLU A 167 -2.58 7.17 14.76
C GLU A 167 -3.26 8.49 15.12
N GLN A 168 -4.60 8.49 15.27
CA GLN A 168 -5.42 9.69 15.48
C GLN A 168 -5.21 10.75 14.38
N ILE A 169 -4.94 10.30 13.15
CA ILE A 169 -4.76 11.16 11.98
C ILE A 169 -5.93 10.93 11.03
N PRO A 170 -6.82 11.92 10.83
CA PRO A 170 -7.84 11.83 9.80
C PRO A 170 -7.19 11.54 8.46
N THR A 171 -7.60 10.43 7.86
CA THR A 171 -6.97 9.88 6.66
C THR A 171 -8.08 9.45 5.71
N THR A 172 -7.90 9.72 4.43
CA THR A 172 -8.72 9.13 3.37
C THR A 172 -7.85 8.44 2.34
N VAL A 173 -8.33 7.32 1.82
CA VAL A 173 -7.61 6.47 0.88
C VAL A 173 -8.50 6.21 -0.34
N LYS A 174 -7.93 6.28 -1.54
CA LYS A 174 -8.54 5.79 -2.77
C LYS A 174 -7.57 4.87 -3.49
N LEU A 175 -8.07 3.73 -3.94
CA LEU A 175 -7.35 2.68 -4.64
C LEU A 175 -8.16 2.31 -5.88
N ALA A 176 -7.46 1.99 -6.96
CA ALA A 176 -8.09 1.46 -8.16
C ALA A 176 -7.14 0.51 -8.85
N VAL A 177 -7.68 -0.60 -9.36
CA VAL A 177 -6.92 -1.59 -10.13
C VAL A 177 -7.74 -2.02 -11.34
N ALA A 178 -7.09 -2.09 -12.49
CA ALA A 178 -7.64 -2.76 -13.65
C ALA A 178 -6.55 -3.34 -14.54
N LYS A 179 -6.94 -4.32 -15.35
CA LYS A 179 -6.14 -4.75 -16.50
C LYS A 179 -6.51 -3.87 -17.70
N ILE A 180 -5.51 -3.21 -18.28
CA ILE A 180 -5.72 -2.30 -19.42
C ILE A 180 -5.05 -2.88 -20.66
N ALA A 181 -5.81 -2.97 -21.75
CA ALA A 181 -5.28 -3.29 -23.07
C ALA A 181 -4.88 -2.01 -23.81
N ARG A 182 -3.60 -1.89 -24.16
CA ARG A 182 -3.03 -0.76 -24.92
C ARG A 182 -2.53 -1.21 -26.28
N ARG A 183 -2.58 -0.33 -27.27
CA ARG A 183 -2.00 -0.62 -28.59
C ARG A 183 -0.46 -0.57 -28.51
N GLY A 184 0.18 -1.72 -28.70
CA GLY A 184 1.62 -1.86 -28.91
C GLY A 184 1.99 -2.02 -30.39
N GLU A 185 3.29 -2.14 -30.68
CA GLU A 185 3.81 -2.28 -32.04
C GLU A 185 3.34 -3.56 -32.75
N ALA A 186 3.17 -4.65 -32.00
CA ALA A 186 2.81 -5.98 -32.52
C ALA A 186 1.33 -6.38 -32.28
N GLY A 187 0.50 -5.48 -31.74
CA GLY A 187 -0.89 -5.77 -31.36
C GLY A 187 -1.29 -5.11 -30.06
N PHE A 188 -2.38 -5.57 -29.44
CA PHE A 188 -2.73 -5.13 -28.09
C PHE A 188 -1.82 -5.80 -27.06
N VAL A 189 -1.30 -5.01 -26.13
CA VAL A 189 -0.55 -5.47 -24.96
C VAL A 189 -1.45 -5.21 -23.75
N GLU A 190 -1.80 -6.27 -23.04
CA GLU A 190 -2.46 -6.15 -21.74
C GLU A 190 -1.42 -5.97 -20.66
N GLY A 191 -1.73 -5.14 -19.67
CA GLY A 191 -0.93 -5.00 -18.46
C GLY A 191 -1.80 -4.54 -17.31
N TRP A 192 -1.36 -4.85 -16.10
CA TRP A 192 -1.99 -4.39 -14.88
C TRP A 192 -1.66 -2.91 -14.64
N ARG A 193 -2.67 -2.18 -14.18
CA ARG A 193 -2.56 -0.81 -13.74
C ARG A 193 -3.21 -0.70 -12.38
N ALA A 194 -2.47 -0.14 -11.44
CA ALA A 194 -2.99 0.14 -10.12
C ALA A 194 -2.63 1.57 -9.74
N GLY A 195 -3.59 2.33 -9.23
CA GLY A 195 -3.40 3.70 -8.81
C GLY A 195 -3.93 3.89 -7.41
N GLY A 196 -3.34 4.84 -6.68
CA GLY A 196 -3.89 5.21 -5.39
C GLY A 196 -3.48 6.59 -4.91
N LEU A 197 -4.24 7.08 -3.94
CA LEU A 197 -4.00 8.32 -3.25
C LEU A 197 -4.32 8.13 -1.77
N ILE A 198 -3.43 8.61 -0.91
CA ILE A 198 -3.69 8.80 0.52
C ILE A 198 -3.57 10.28 0.83
N ALA A 199 -4.57 10.84 1.51
CA ALA A 199 -4.53 12.19 2.06
C ALA A 199 -4.73 12.12 3.57
N GLN A 200 -3.96 12.93 4.30
CA GLN A 200 -3.92 12.99 5.74
C GLN A 200 -4.00 14.44 6.19
N PHE A 201 -4.81 14.66 7.22
CA PHE A 201 -4.97 15.95 7.85
C PHE A 201 -3.89 16.22 8.90
N LEU A 202 -3.40 17.47 8.96
CA LEU A 202 -2.38 17.93 9.90
C LEU A 202 -2.91 19.11 10.73
N PRO A 203 -3.78 18.85 11.73
CA PRO A 203 -4.41 19.91 12.54
C PRO A 203 -3.39 20.76 13.32
N GLU A 204 -2.20 20.22 13.60
CA GLU A 204 -1.09 20.92 14.26
C GLU A 204 -0.25 21.78 13.29
N SER A 205 -0.84 22.31 12.21
CA SER A 205 -0.08 23.22 11.36
C SER A 205 0.29 24.49 12.16
N PRO A 206 1.52 25.03 11.98
CA PRO A 206 1.94 26.26 12.65
C PRO A 206 1.02 27.46 12.40
N GLU A 207 0.22 27.42 11.33
CA GLU A 207 -0.73 28.48 10.97
C GLU A 207 -1.99 28.45 11.84
N ARG A 208 -2.46 27.26 12.27
CA ARG A 208 -3.57 27.10 13.22
C ARG A 208 -3.18 27.14 14.69
N MET A 209 -1.93 26.81 15.01
CA MET A 209 -1.37 27.07 16.34
C MET A 209 -1.21 28.57 16.64
N ARG A 210 -1.34 29.45 15.64
CA ARG A 210 -1.52 30.89 15.90
C ARG A 210 -2.89 31.07 16.52
N LEU A 211 -2.92 31.27 17.84
CA LEU A 211 -4.12 31.71 18.54
C LEU A 211 -4.77 32.85 17.74
N PRO A 212 -6.08 32.79 17.43
CA PRO A 212 -6.80 33.98 17.03
C PRO A 212 -6.52 35.06 18.07
N ASP A 213 -5.94 36.20 17.66
CA ASP A 213 -5.46 37.22 18.59
C ASP A 213 -6.55 37.78 19.52
N LEU A 214 -7.82 37.51 19.25
CA LEU A 214 -8.96 38.02 19.99
C LEU A 214 -10.13 37.02 19.97
N PRO A 215 -10.69 36.63 21.13
CA PRO A 215 -12.06 36.14 21.12
C PRO A 215 -12.95 37.25 20.55
N GLY A 216 -13.77 36.93 19.55
CA GLY A 216 -14.84 37.83 19.13
C GLY A 216 -15.68 38.16 20.37
N GLY A 217 -15.87 39.44 20.68
CA GLY A 217 -16.45 39.91 21.96
C GLY A 217 -17.91 39.52 22.22
N ASP A 218 -18.45 38.58 21.45
CA ASP A 218 -19.84 38.10 21.47
C ASP A 218 -19.97 36.65 21.98
N VAL A 219 -18.90 36.02 22.49
CA VAL A 219 -18.98 34.68 23.08
C VAL A 219 -19.71 34.76 24.44
N PRO A 220 -20.85 34.06 24.63
CA PRO A 220 -21.59 34.09 25.89
C PRO A 220 -20.76 33.54 27.06
N GLU A 221 -20.81 34.19 28.23
CA GLU A 221 -20.21 33.67 29.46
C GLU A 221 -20.80 32.28 29.78
N GLY A 222 -19.96 31.25 29.70
CA GLY A 222 -20.34 29.85 29.94
C GLY A 222 -20.52 29.00 28.68
N ALA A 223 -20.18 29.51 27.49
CA ALA A 223 -19.96 28.62 26.34
C ALA A 223 -18.78 27.69 26.66
N GLU A 224 -19.04 26.38 26.69
CA GLU A 224 -17.99 25.38 26.73
C GLU A 224 -17.10 25.60 25.50
N ASP A 225 -15.78 25.62 25.70
CA ASP A 225 -14.84 25.53 24.59
C ASP A 225 -15.20 24.24 23.84
N TYR A 226 -15.90 24.37 22.71
CA TYR A 226 -16.12 23.24 21.82
C TYR A 226 -14.74 22.86 21.29
N GLU A 227 -14.09 21.89 21.93
CA GLU A 227 -12.99 21.16 21.32
C GLU A 227 -13.55 20.56 20.03
N ALA A 228 -13.39 21.29 18.93
CA ALA A 228 -13.79 20.87 17.61
C ALA A 228 -12.94 19.64 17.28
N GLY A 229 -13.50 18.44 17.47
CA GLY A 229 -12.88 17.22 16.98
C GLY A 229 -12.63 17.32 15.48
N ASP A 230 -11.56 16.69 14.99
CA ASP A 230 -11.08 16.83 13.61
C ASP A 230 -12.11 16.47 12.52
N GLU A 231 -13.18 15.72 12.86
CA GLU A 231 -14.28 15.41 11.93
C GLU A 231 -15.13 16.63 11.53
N PHE A 232 -15.03 17.74 12.25
CA PHE A 232 -15.78 18.98 12.00
C PHE A 232 -14.94 20.10 11.41
N ASP A 233 -13.70 19.82 11.00
CA ASP A 233 -12.87 20.82 10.35
C ASP A 233 -13.30 21.03 8.89
N ASP A 234 -13.65 22.27 8.54
CA ASP A 234 -14.09 22.64 7.19
C ASP A 234 -13.02 22.33 6.13
N ALA A 235 -11.72 22.47 6.45
CA ALA A 235 -10.65 22.17 5.52
C ALA A 235 -10.54 20.66 5.26
N TRP A 236 -10.64 19.84 6.30
CA TRP A 236 -10.65 18.39 6.14
C TRP A 236 -11.89 17.89 5.39
N LEU A 237 -13.06 18.47 5.66
CA LEU A 237 -14.29 18.19 4.91
C LEU A 237 -14.11 18.50 3.42
N GLU A 238 -13.45 19.60 3.09
CA GLU A 238 -13.15 19.95 1.70
C GLU A 238 -12.18 18.96 1.05
N VAL A 239 -11.10 18.57 1.75
CA VAL A 239 -10.15 17.56 1.24
C VAL A 239 -10.87 16.25 0.91
N ARG A 240 -11.70 15.75 1.83
CA ARG A 240 -12.48 14.53 1.60
C ARG A 240 -13.43 14.69 0.42
N ALA A 241 -14.18 15.79 0.36
CA ALA A 241 -15.11 16.04 -0.73
C ALA A 241 -14.41 16.05 -2.09
N LEU A 242 -13.20 16.62 -2.19
CA LEU A 242 -12.40 16.61 -3.42
C LEU A 242 -11.88 15.21 -3.75
N VAL A 243 -11.30 14.51 -2.78
CA VAL A 243 -10.78 13.14 -2.97
C VAL A 243 -11.88 12.15 -3.34
N ASP A 244 -13.10 12.32 -2.81
CA ASP A 244 -14.26 11.49 -3.14
C ASP A 244 -14.75 11.67 -4.59
N THR A 245 -14.35 12.73 -5.28
CA THR A 245 -14.65 12.90 -6.71
C THR A 245 -13.74 12.10 -7.64
N ILE A 246 -12.67 11.49 -7.12
CA ILE A 246 -11.72 10.73 -7.93
C ILE A 246 -12.42 9.50 -8.50
N GLU A 247 -12.43 9.38 -9.83
CA GLU A 247 -12.91 8.17 -10.49
C GLU A 247 -11.79 7.12 -10.59
N ALA A 248 -12.15 5.84 -10.48
CA ALA A 248 -11.20 4.73 -10.60
C ALA A 248 -10.41 4.78 -11.92
N SER A 249 -11.03 5.23 -13.01
CA SER A 249 -10.38 5.44 -14.31
C SER A 249 -9.28 6.49 -14.26
N GLU A 250 -9.45 7.58 -13.50
CA GLU A 250 -8.43 8.63 -13.41
C GLU A 250 -7.19 8.17 -12.63
N LEU A 251 -7.38 7.30 -11.63
CA LEU A 251 -6.27 6.74 -10.85
C LEU A 251 -5.38 5.82 -11.68
N ILE A 252 -5.92 5.10 -12.65
CA ILE A 252 -5.18 4.10 -13.43
C ILE A 252 -4.78 4.56 -14.84
N ASP A 253 -5.34 5.68 -15.30
CA ASP A 253 -5.09 6.21 -16.65
C ASP A 253 -3.67 6.80 -16.78
N PRO A 254 -2.82 6.23 -17.66
CA PRO A 254 -1.47 6.75 -17.90
C PRO A 254 -1.45 8.13 -18.57
N GLU A 255 -2.54 8.56 -19.22
CA GLU A 255 -2.63 9.90 -19.81
C GLU A 255 -3.01 10.97 -18.79
N VAL A 256 -3.62 10.60 -17.66
CA VAL A 256 -3.83 11.53 -16.55
C VAL A 256 -2.49 11.71 -15.85
N GLY A 257 -1.92 10.66 -15.27
CA GLY A 257 -0.70 10.75 -14.45
C GLY A 257 -0.93 11.46 -13.12
N VAL A 258 -0.08 11.18 -12.14
CA VAL A 258 -0.28 11.58 -10.73
C VAL A 258 -0.34 13.11 -10.57
N GLU A 259 0.59 13.86 -11.14
CA GLU A 259 0.65 15.31 -10.96
C GLU A 259 -0.53 16.04 -11.60
N ARG A 260 -1.06 15.52 -12.71
CA ARG A 260 -2.25 16.09 -13.35
C ARG A 260 -3.50 15.80 -12.50
N LEU A 261 -3.62 14.60 -11.94
CA LEU A 261 -4.70 14.26 -11.02
C LEU A 261 -4.68 15.21 -9.82
N LEU A 262 -3.53 15.38 -9.18
CA LEU A 262 -3.36 16.29 -8.05
C LEU A 262 -3.69 17.74 -8.42
N TYR A 263 -3.28 18.20 -9.61
CA TYR A 263 -3.65 19.51 -10.11
C TYR A 263 -5.17 19.63 -10.31
N ARG A 264 -5.83 18.66 -10.94
CA ARG A 264 -7.30 18.67 -11.12
C ARG A 264 -8.03 18.81 -9.79
N LEU A 265 -7.60 18.05 -8.78
CA LEU A 265 -8.21 18.05 -7.45
C LEU A 265 -8.00 19.37 -6.70
N PHE A 266 -6.78 19.91 -6.72
CA PHE A 266 -6.37 20.93 -5.75
C PHE A 266 -5.85 22.24 -6.38
N HIS A 267 -6.02 22.47 -7.68
CA HIS A 267 -5.54 23.69 -8.35
C HIS A 267 -6.06 24.98 -7.73
N GLU A 268 -7.30 25.01 -7.22
CA GLU A 268 -7.88 26.21 -6.60
C GLU A 268 -7.22 26.56 -5.25
N ARG A 269 -6.72 25.55 -4.53
CA ARG A 269 -6.09 25.71 -3.21
C ARG A 269 -4.57 25.78 -3.26
N GLY A 270 -3.98 25.39 -4.38
CA GLY A 270 -2.53 25.41 -4.60
C GLY A 270 -1.85 24.16 -4.04
N VAL A 271 -1.83 23.08 -4.83
CA VAL A 271 -1.06 21.88 -4.51
C VAL A 271 0.43 22.08 -4.75
N ARG A 272 1.23 21.69 -3.76
CA ARG A 272 2.69 21.56 -3.88
C ARG A 272 3.04 20.09 -4.03
N VAL A 273 3.79 19.76 -5.08
CA VAL A 273 4.31 18.42 -5.35
C VAL A 273 5.79 18.35 -4.99
N PHE A 274 6.23 17.23 -4.44
CA PHE A 274 7.61 16.98 -4.03
C PHE A 274 8.30 15.99 -4.98
N PRO A 275 9.65 15.86 -4.92
CA PRO A 275 10.36 14.83 -5.68
C PRO A 275 9.78 13.44 -5.44
N SER A 276 9.63 12.67 -6.52
CA SER A 276 9.05 11.33 -6.48
C SER A 276 10.05 10.27 -6.01
N ASP A 277 9.56 9.30 -5.26
CA ASP A 277 10.31 8.12 -4.82
C ASP A 277 9.98 6.92 -5.71
N ARG A 278 10.98 6.40 -6.43
CA ARG A 278 10.84 5.18 -7.23
C ARG A 278 10.53 3.98 -6.32
N VAL A 279 9.68 3.09 -6.80
CA VAL A 279 9.47 1.76 -6.21
C VAL A 279 9.84 0.68 -7.20
N ILE A 280 10.42 -0.41 -6.71
CA ILE A 280 10.92 -1.50 -7.53
C ILE A 280 10.55 -2.85 -6.94
N ASP A 281 10.36 -3.84 -7.80
CA ASP A 281 10.26 -5.24 -7.39
C ASP A 281 11.66 -5.75 -7.06
N ASP A 282 11.90 -6.07 -5.80
CA ASP A 282 13.20 -6.53 -5.33
C ASP A 282 13.06 -7.53 -4.19
N CYS A 283 13.11 -8.82 -4.56
CA CYS A 283 13.06 -9.91 -3.60
C CYS A 283 14.44 -10.19 -3.02
N SER A 284 14.51 -10.15 -1.70
CA SER A 284 15.77 -10.36 -0.99
C SER A 284 16.17 -11.84 -0.81
N CYS A 285 15.49 -12.82 -1.42
CA CYS A 285 15.85 -14.23 -1.28
C CYS A 285 17.27 -14.52 -1.82
N SER A 286 17.98 -15.43 -1.17
CA SER A 286 19.27 -15.91 -1.64
C SER A 286 19.47 -17.36 -1.24
N ARG A 287 20.34 -18.06 -1.96
CA ARG A 287 20.70 -19.45 -1.63
C ARG A 287 21.24 -19.57 -0.21
N GLU A 288 22.00 -18.58 0.25
CA GLU A 288 22.51 -18.51 1.62
C GLU A 288 21.37 -18.40 2.65
N ARG A 289 20.41 -17.48 2.43
CA ARG A 289 19.31 -17.30 3.38
C ARG A 289 18.41 -18.52 3.48
N ILE A 290 18.09 -19.14 2.34
CA ILE A 290 17.27 -20.36 2.31
C ILE A 290 18.05 -21.53 2.93
N GLY A 291 19.35 -21.63 2.65
CA GLY A 291 20.24 -22.58 3.32
C GLY A 291 20.22 -22.40 4.85
N ASN A 292 20.31 -21.17 5.36
CA ASN A 292 20.25 -20.90 6.80
C ASN A 292 18.89 -21.31 7.43
N VAL A 293 17.78 -21.17 6.69
CA VAL A 293 16.47 -21.66 7.14
C VAL A 293 16.47 -23.19 7.21
N LEU A 294 16.95 -23.85 6.16
CA LEU A 294 17.06 -25.32 6.11
C LEU A 294 17.99 -25.87 7.19
N SER A 295 19.08 -25.17 7.55
CA SER A 295 19.96 -25.57 8.65
C SER A 295 19.30 -25.51 10.03
N GLY A 296 18.13 -24.86 10.16
CA GLY A 296 17.35 -24.86 11.39
C GLY A 296 16.40 -26.06 11.54
N PHE A 297 16.23 -26.86 10.48
CA PHE A 297 15.32 -28.01 10.47
C PHE A 297 16.01 -29.25 11.07
N SER A 298 15.21 -30.13 11.66
CA SER A 298 15.65 -31.43 12.15
C SER A 298 15.98 -32.39 10.99
N ALA A 299 16.77 -33.43 11.28
CA ALA A 299 17.12 -34.44 10.29
C ALA A 299 15.88 -35.15 9.69
N GLU A 300 14.82 -35.34 10.49
CA GLU A 300 13.55 -35.93 10.02
C GLU A 300 12.84 -34.99 9.03
N GLU A 301 12.72 -33.69 9.34
CA GLU A 301 12.13 -32.69 8.44
C GLU A 301 12.91 -32.55 7.13
N ILE A 302 14.24 -32.64 7.19
CA ILE A 302 15.10 -32.64 6.01
C ILE A 302 14.87 -33.90 5.16
N GLU A 303 14.73 -35.08 5.76
CA GLU A 303 14.44 -36.32 5.02
C GLU A 303 13.06 -36.30 4.36
N GLU A 304 12.05 -35.78 5.05
CA GLU A 304 10.69 -35.62 4.51
C GLU A 304 10.64 -34.62 3.35
N SER A 305 11.56 -33.66 3.31
CA SER A 305 11.64 -32.64 2.26
C SER A 305 12.41 -33.08 1.01
N ILE A 306 12.91 -34.32 0.94
CA ILE A 306 13.68 -34.82 -0.21
C ILE A 306 12.74 -35.29 -1.32
N GLU A 307 12.84 -34.67 -2.48
CA GLU A 307 12.15 -35.06 -3.70
C GLU A 307 13.17 -35.29 -4.82
N ASP A 308 13.11 -36.45 -5.50
CA ASP A 308 14.04 -36.84 -6.57
C ASP A 308 15.54 -36.77 -6.17
N GLY A 309 15.85 -36.88 -4.87
CA GLY A 309 17.22 -36.83 -4.36
C GLY A 309 17.77 -35.42 -4.10
N ALA A 310 16.93 -34.38 -4.21
CA ALA A 310 17.28 -33.00 -3.87
C ALA A 310 16.22 -32.38 -2.94
N ILE A 311 16.60 -31.33 -2.21
CA ILE A 311 15.64 -30.47 -1.51
C ILE A 311 15.32 -29.31 -2.44
N LYS A 312 14.05 -29.18 -2.82
CA LYS A 312 13.54 -28.13 -3.71
C LYS A 312 12.75 -27.12 -2.88
N VAL A 313 13.21 -25.87 -2.85
CA VAL A 313 12.51 -24.78 -2.14
C VAL A 313 12.18 -23.68 -3.13
N THR A 314 10.90 -23.40 -3.30
CA THR A 314 10.43 -22.26 -4.09
C THR A 314 10.23 -21.06 -3.18
N CYS A 315 10.78 -19.91 -3.53
CA CYS A 315 10.52 -18.69 -2.78
C CYS A 315 9.10 -18.18 -3.09
N GLU A 316 8.22 -18.17 -2.08
CA GLU A 316 6.83 -17.68 -2.20
C GLU A 316 6.70 -16.25 -2.74
N PHE A 317 7.71 -15.39 -2.54
CA PHE A 317 7.66 -14.01 -3.04
C PHE A 317 7.98 -13.88 -4.53
N CYS A 318 9.11 -14.45 -4.97
CA CYS A 318 9.62 -14.24 -6.34
C CYS A 318 9.50 -15.46 -7.26
N GLY A 319 9.03 -16.60 -6.75
CA GLY A 319 8.92 -17.85 -7.51
C GLY A 319 10.25 -18.52 -7.87
N THR A 320 11.40 -18.00 -7.38
CA THR A 320 12.70 -18.62 -7.67
C THR A 320 12.81 -19.98 -6.99
N LEU A 321 13.09 -21.01 -7.79
CA LEU A 321 13.38 -22.36 -7.32
C LEU A 321 14.85 -22.49 -6.91
N TYR A 322 15.09 -22.95 -5.68
CA TYR A 322 16.41 -23.27 -5.16
C TYR A 322 16.52 -24.77 -4.92
N GLU A 323 17.56 -25.37 -5.48
CA GLU A 323 17.88 -26.78 -5.27
C GLU A 323 19.10 -26.93 -4.36
N PHE A 324 18.99 -27.81 -3.37
CA PHE A 324 20.02 -28.11 -2.40
C PHE A 324 20.34 -29.61 -2.35
N ASP A 325 21.61 -29.92 -2.12
CA ASP A 325 22.06 -31.29 -1.85
C ASP A 325 21.74 -31.64 -0.39
N PRO A 326 20.93 -32.68 -0.11
CA PRO A 326 20.60 -33.10 1.24
C PRO A 326 21.82 -33.45 2.09
N ALA A 327 22.94 -33.86 1.48
CA ALA A 327 24.17 -34.18 2.20
C ALA A 327 24.72 -33.00 3.01
N GLY A 328 24.44 -31.75 2.58
CA GLY A 328 24.89 -30.54 3.27
C GLY A 328 24.15 -30.22 4.57
N PHE A 329 23.06 -30.92 4.89
CA PHE A 329 22.16 -30.61 6.02
C PHE A 329 22.00 -31.76 7.03
N ARG A 330 22.61 -32.92 6.77
CA ARG A 330 22.49 -34.13 7.62
C ARG A 330 23.43 -34.17 8.84
N GLU A 331 24.31 -33.19 9.01
CA GLU A 331 25.34 -33.19 10.08
C GLU A 331 25.00 -32.29 11.29
N GLY A 332 23.75 -31.84 11.42
CA GLY A 332 23.25 -30.99 12.53
C GLY A 332 22.60 -31.76 13.66
#